data_AF-Q4UKJ3-F1
#
_entry.id   AF-Q4UKJ3-F1
#
_cell.length_a   1.000
_cell.length_b   1.000
_cell.length_c   1.000
_cell.angle_alpha   90.00
_cell.angle_beta   90.00
_cell.angle_gamma   90.00
#
_symmetry.space_group_name_H-M   'P 1'
#
loop_
_entity.id
_entity.type
_entity.pdbx_description
1 polymer ?
#
loop_
_entity_poly.entity_id
_entity_poly.type
_entity_poly.pdbx_seq_one_letter_code
_entity_poly.pdbx_strand_id
1 'polypeptide(L)'
;MKRIIKKDQSSVINYINDQKLLHLAIRAGYKNIVEYLLKKGANPNIQNNNGETTLHFAAMNGCVRTIECLIKSGAIIDSFDKFERTPLELAINSGNTDAVKLFLQYEATIGNTLNQYLNILVKN
;
A
#
# COMPACT_ATOMS: atom_id res chain seq x y z
N MET A 1 14.26 -18.36 -31.90
CA MET A 1 12.97 -18.25 -31.17
C MET A 1 12.98 -18.70 -29.69
N LYS A 2 13.81 -19.66 -29.24
CA LYS A 2 13.80 -20.12 -27.81
C LYS A 2 14.20 -19.07 -26.74
N ARG A 3 14.88 -17.98 -27.11
CA ARG A 3 15.42 -16.98 -26.15
C ARG A 3 14.38 -15.96 -25.67
N ILE A 4 13.29 -15.73 -26.43
CA ILE A 4 12.24 -14.75 -26.06
C ILE A 4 11.28 -15.37 -25.02
N ILE A 5 10.93 -16.65 -25.17
CA ILE A 5 9.99 -17.34 -24.27
C ILE A 5 10.56 -17.49 -22.84
N LYS A 6 11.88 -17.68 -22.68
CA LYS A 6 12.49 -17.78 -21.35
C LYS A 6 12.46 -16.46 -20.56
N LYS A 7 12.56 -15.31 -21.23
CA LYS A 7 12.56 -14.01 -20.53
C LYS A 7 11.20 -13.73 -19.89
N ASP A 8 10.13 -14.05 -20.60
CA ASP A 8 8.76 -13.88 -20.14
C ASP A 8 8.42 -14.80 -18.95
N GLN A 9 8.79 -16.08 -19.03
CA GLN A 9 8.64 -16.99 -17.89
C GLN A 9 9.53 -16.60 -16.69
N SER A 10 10.72 -16.04 -16.94
CA SER A 10 11.61 -15.56 -15.86
C SER A 10 11.06 -14.32 -15.16
N SER A 11 10.45 -13.39 -15.90
CA SER A 11 9.79 -12.22 -15.29
C SER A 11 8.54 -12.64 -14.52
N VAL A 12 7.74 -13.56 -15.05
CA VAL A 12 6.53 -14.05 -14.36
C VAL A 12 6.90 -14.87 -13.12
N ILE A 13 7.89 -15.77 -13.19
CA ILE A 13 8.31 -16.54 -12.01
C ILE A 13 8.93 -15.63 -10.94
N ASN A 14 9.72 -14.63 -11.34
CA ASN A 14 10.26 -13.63 -10.41
C ASN A 14 9.14 -12.81 -9.77
N TYR A 15 8.15 -12.39 -10.55
CA TYR A 15 6.99 -11.67 -10.02
C TYR A 15 6.19 -12.52 -9.02
N ILE A 16 5.88 -13.78 -9.35
CA ILE A 16 5.19 -14.70 -8.43
C ILE A 16 6.01 -14.90 -7.15
N ASN A 17 7.33 -15.04 -7.28
CA ASN A 17 8.24 -15.16 -6.15
C ASN A 17 8.25 -13.87 -5.31
N ASP A 18 8.25 -12.69 -5.91
CA ASP A 18 8.23 -11.41 -5.23
C ASP A 18 6.91 -11.17 -4.49
N GLN A 19 5.77 -11.54 -5.09
CA GLN A 19 4.47 -11.46 -4.42
C GLN A 19 4.42 -12.42 -3.22
N LYS A 20 4.84 -13.68 -3.40
CA LYS A 20 4.91 -14.66 -2.30
C LYS A 20 5.88 -14.22 -1.20
N LEU A 21 7.02 -13.66 -1.60
CA LEU A 21 8.01 -13.10 -0.68
C LEU A 21 7.46 -11.89 0.07
N LEU A 22 6.68 -11.03 -0.59
CA LEU A 22 6.03 -9.89 0.04
C LEU A 22 5.00 -10.36 1.09
N HIS A 23 4.17 -11.36 0.77
CA HIS A 23 3.27 -11.96 1.77
C HIS A 23 4.03 -12.54 2.99
N LEU A 24 5.14 -13.24 2.75
CA LEU A 24 5.96 -13.80 3.83
C LEU A 24 6.62 -12.70 4.67
N ALA A 25 7.13 -11.65 4.03
CA ALA A 25 7.73 -10.50 4.71
C ALA A 25 6.70 -9.73 5.55
N ILE A 26 5.48 -9.55 5.03
CA ILE A 26 4.34 -8.96 5.76
C ILE A 26 4.04 -9.80 7.01
N ARG A 27 3.83 -11.10 6.85
CA ARG A 27 3.51 -12.02 7.96
C ARG A 27 4.62 -12.08 9.01
N ALA A 28 5.88 -11.95 8.61
CA ALA A 28 7.04 -11.98 9.50
C ALA A 28 7.38 -10.61 10.11
N GLY A 29 6.70 -9.52 9.72
CA GLY A 29 7.00 -8.17 10.20
C GLY A 29 8.32 -7.59 9.67
N TYR A 30 8.85 -8.11 8.55
CA TYR A 30 10.11 -7.67 7.95
C TYR A 30 9.94 -6.39 7.11
N LYS A 31 9.77 -5.27 7.80
CA LYS A 31 9.51 -3.93 7.23
C LYS A 31 10.50 -3.52 6.13
N ASN A 32 11.79 -3.81 6.32
CA ASN A 32 12.85 -3.53 5.33
C ASN A 32 12.70 -4.34 4.04
N ILE A 33 12.32 -5.61 4.16
CA ILE A 33 12.07 -6.48 3.00
C ILE A 33 10.81 -6.00 2.28
N VAL A 34 9.76 -5.65 3.02
CA VAL A 34 8.54 -5.06 2.44
C VAL A 34 8.87 -3.81 1.63
N GLU A 35 9.61 -2.85 2.20
CA GLU A 35 10.00 -1.61 1.50
C GLU A 35 10.86 -1.89 0.26
N TYR A 36 11.79 -2.84 0.35
CA TYR A 36 12.63 -3.24 -0.78
C TYR A 36 11.79 -3.82 -1.94
N LEU A 37 10.84 -4.70 -1.64
CA LEU A 37 9.99 -5.33 -2.65
C LEU A 37 9.05 -4.32 -3.31
N LEU A 38 8.47 -3.40 -2.54
CA LEU A 38 7.65 -2.31 -3.08
C LEU A 38 8.46 -1.44 -4.06
N LYS A 39 9.70 -1.09 -3.70
CA LYS A 39 10.63 -0.38 -4.60
C LYS A 39 10.98 -1.17 -5.88
N LYS A 40 10.80 -2.50 -5.89
CA LYS A 40 10.97 -3.35 -7.08
C LYS A 40 9.70 -3.51 -7.92
N GLY A 41 8.61 -2.83 -7.57
CA GLY A 41 7.34 -2.89 -8.31
C GLY A 41 6.42 -4.02 -7.84
N ALA A 42 6.62 -4.54 -6.62
CA ALA A 42 5.64 -5.43 -6.01
C ALA A 42 4.29 -4.69 -5.85
N ASN A 43 3.20 -5.45 -5.93
CA ASN A 43 1.86 -4.88 -5.83
C ASN A 43 1.62 -4.37 -4.40
N PRO A 44 1.35 -3.07 -4.17
CA PRO A 44 1.17 -2.54 -2.83
C PRO A 44 -0.15 -2.98 -2.17
N ASN A 45 -1.12 -3.44 -2.97
CA ASN A 45 -2.47 -3.80 -2.54
C ASN A 45 -2.63 -5.31 -2.25
N ILE A 46 -1.53 -6.04 -2.09
CA ILE A 46 -1.57 -7.43 -1.62
C ILE A 46 -2.22 -7.49 -0.24
N GLN A 47 -3.10 -8.48 -0.05
CA GLN A 47 -3.73 -8.79 1.23
C GLN A 47 -3.24 -10.12 1.78
N ASN A 48 -3.09 -10.21 3.10
CA ASN A 48 -2.91 -11.49 3.77
C ASN A 48 -4.27 -12.23 3.95
N ASN A 49 -4.26 -13.38 4.64
CA ASN A 49 -5.48 -14.16 4.90
C ASN A 49 -6.55 -13.44 5.73
N ASN A 50 -6.21 -12.33 6.40
CA ASN A 50 -7.13 -11.50 7.17
C ASN A 50 -7.66 -10.30 6.36
N GLY A 51 -7.36 -10.20 5.06
CA GLY A 51 -7.70 -9.03 4.25
C GLY A 51 -6.80 -7.81 4.53
N GLU A 52 -5.82 -7.93 5.42
CA GLU A 52 -4.93 -6.83 5.79
C GLU A 52 -3.95 -6.58 4.64
N THR A 53 -4.00 -5.37 4.08
CA THR A 53 -3.03 -4.90 3.10
C THR A 53 -1.69 -4.53 3.75
N THR A 54 -0.64 -4.37 2.95
CA THR A 54 0.65 -3.82 3.45
C THR A 54 0.47 -2.48 4.17
N LEU A 55 -0.52 -1.68 3.76
CA LEU A 55 -0.83 -0.39 4.38
C LEU A 55 -1.43 -0.53 5.79
N HIS A 56 -2.27 -1.55 6.03
CA HIS A 56 -2.76 -1.89 7.37
C HIS A 56 -1.61 -2.15 8.33
N PHE A 57 -0.64 -2.97 7.92
CA PHE A 57 0.54 -3.28 8.73
C PHE A 57 1.41 -2.05 8.97
N ALA A 58 1.66 -1.24 7.93
CA ALA A 58 2.45 -0.03 8.05
C ALA A 58 1.80 0.97 9.03
N ALA A 59 0.48 1.10 8.98
CA ALA A 59 -0.32 1.95 9.85
C ALA A 59 -0.33 1.48 11.31
N MET A 60 -0.59 0.19 11.54
CA MET A 60 -0.53 -0.43 12.87
C MET A 60 0.87 -0.32 13.51
N ASN A 61 1.92 -0.31 12.71
CA ASN A 61 3.31 -0.20 13.16
C ASN A 61 3.85 1.24 13.19
N GLY A 62 3.06 2.25 12.82
CA GLY A 62 3.50 3.65 12.79
C GLY A 62 4.63 3.93 11.80
N CYS A 63 4.76 3.12 10.75
CA CYS A 63 5.87 3.20 9.79
C CYS A 63 5.61 4.28 8.74
N VAL A 64 5.69 5.56 9.12
CA VAL A 64 5.39 6.74 8.29
C VAL A 64 6.02 6.67 6.90
N ARG A 65 7.33 6.37 6.81
CA ARG A 65 8.04 6.26 5.52
C ARG A 65 7.46 5.15 4.62
N THR A 66 7.06 4.03 5.21
CA THR A 66 6.44 2.91 4.48
C THR A 66 5.05 3.30 4.00
N ILE A 67 4.26 4.02 4.82
CA ILE A 67 2.94 4.56 4.46
C ILE A 67 3.09 5.49 3.24
N GLU A 68 3.99 6.46 3.29
CA GLU A 68 4.25 7.37 2.15
C GLU A 68 4.65 6.61 0.88
N CYS A 69 5.54 5.62 0.99
CA CYS A 69 6.00 4.84 -0.14
C CYS A 69 4.86 4.01 -0.77
N LEU A 70 4.01 3.41 0.06
CA LEU A 70 2.86 2.63 -0.36
C LEU A 70 1.84 3.51 -1.10
N ILE A 71 1.49 4.65 -0.52
CA ILE A 71 0.53 5.59 -1.13
C ILE A 71 1.06 6.09 -2.48
N LYS A 72 2.34 6.47 -2.56
CA LYS A 72 2.99 6.86 -3.83
C LYS A 72 3.04 5.72 -4.86
N SER A 73 3.01 4.47 -4.41
CA SER A 73 2.98 3.29 -5.28
C SER A 73 1.56 2.88 -5.70
N GLY A 74 0.52 3.62 -5.30
CA GLY A 74 -0.88 3.33 -5.61
C GLY A 74 -1.58 2.39 -4.62
N ALA A 75 -1.14 2.38 -3.35
CA ALA A 75 -1.89 1.71 -2.30
C ALA A 75 -3.27 2.37 -2.11
N ILE A 76 -4.31 1.55 -1.99
CA ILE A 76 -5.67 1.98 -1.69
C ILE A 76 -5.73 2.34 -0.19
N ILE A 77 -5.88 3.64 0.08
CA ILE A 77 -5.71 4.24 1.41
C ILE A 77 -6.76 3.73 2.41
N ASP A 78 -7.98 3.50 1.92
CA ASP A 78 -9.21 3.19 2.65
C ASP A 78 -9.64 1.72 2.49
N SER A 79 -8.71 0.82 2.13
CA SER A 79 -9.02 -0.61 2.05
C SER A 79 -9.52 -1.16 3.38
N PHE A 80 -10.53 -2.02 3.35
CA PHE A 80 -10.99 -2.76 4.53
C PHE A 80 -10.27 -4.10 4.69
N ASP A 81 -9.92 -4.44 5.93
CA ASP A 81 -9.59 -5.81 6.32
C ASP A 81 -10.87 -6.65 6.59
N LYS A 82 -10.72 -7.92 6.97
CA LYS A 82 -11.86 -8.81 7.30
C LYS A 82 -12.65 -8.40 8.55
N PHE A 83 -12.13 -7.47 9.34
CA PHE A 83 -12.79 -6.92 10.52
C PHE A 83 -13.39 -5.54 10.23
N GLU A 84 -13.51 -5.16 8.95
CA GLU A 84 -14.03 -3.88 8.50
C GLU A 84 -13.22 -2.68 9.03
N ARG A 85 -11.92 -2.87 9.28
CA ARG A 85 -11.02 -1.81 9.71
C ARG A 85 -10.20 -1.30 8.54
N THR A 86 -10.00 0.01 8.50
CA THR A 86 -9.10 0.71 7.59
C THR A 86 -7.69 0.81 8.17
N PRO A 87 -6.66 1.10 7.33
CA PRO A 87 -5.33 1.43 7.84
C PRO A 87 -5.32 2.57 8.85
N LEU A 88 -6.11 3.63 8.62
CA LEU A 88 -6.23 4.76 9.55
C LEU A 88 -6.73 4.31 10.92
N GLU A 89 -7.77 3.49 10.98
CA GLU A 89 -8.31 2.97 12.25
C GLU A 89 -7.28 2.11 13.00
N LEU A 90 -6.47 1.32 12.29
CA LEU A 90 -5.37 0.58 12.93
C LEU A 90 -4.28 1.51 13.48
N ALA A 91 -3.95 2.61 12.79
CA ALA A 91 -3.03 3.61 13.32
C ALA A 91 -3.59 4.30 14.57
N ILE A 92 -4.88 4.64 14.58
CA ILE A 92 -5.58 5.22 15.74
C ILE A 92 -5.54 4.25 16.92
N ASN A 93 -5.97 3.01 16.72
CA ASN A 93 -6.04 1.99 17.76
C ASN A 93 -4.66 1.63 18.34
N SER A 94 -3.59 1.79 17.55
CA SER A 94 -2.21 1.54 17.98
C SER A 94 -1.53 2.77 18.58
N GLY A 95 -2.19 3.94 18.61
CA GLY A 95 -1.62 5.18 19.14
C GLY A 95 -0.55 5.83 18.24
N ASN A 96 -0.46 5.46 16.97
CA ASN A 96 0.56 5.94 16.03
C ASN A 96 0.21 7.33 15.48
N THR A 97 0.32 8.35 16.33
CA THR A 97 -0.09 9.73 16.04
C THR A 97 0.50 10.32 14.75
N ASP A 98 1.76 10.02 14.42
CA ASP A 98 2.36 10.54 13.17
C ASP A 98 1.80 9.84 11.92
N ALA A 99 1.46 8.56 12.00
CA ALA A 99 0.76 7.87 10.93
C ALA A 99 -0.67 8.43 10.75
N VAL A 100 -1.38 8.67 11.85
CA VAL A 100 -2.71 9.31 11.83
C VAL A 100 -2.64 10.68 11.16
N LYS A 101 -1.69 11.55 11.57
CA LYS A 101 -1.49 12.87 10.94
C LYS A 101 -1.24 12.73 9.43
N LEU A 102 -0.42 11.77 9.02
CA LEU A 102 -0.12 11.54 7.60
C LEU A 102 -1.38 11.13 6.81
N PHE A 103 -2.19 10.19 7.32
CA PHE A 103 -3.44 9.80 6.68
C PHE A 103 -4.41 10.97 6.52
N LEU A 104 -4.62 11.75 7.59
CA LEU A 104 -5.49 12.93 7.55
C LEU A 104 -4.99 14.00 6.55
N GLN A 105 -3.67 14.15 6.40
CA GLN A 105 -3.09 15.03 5.38
C GLN A 105 -3.42 14.55 3.96
N TYR A 106 -3.36 13.23 3.70
CA TYR A 106 -3.74 12.66 2.41
C TYR A 106 -5.23 12.82 2.12
N GLU A 107 -6.10 12.56 3.09
CA GLU A 107 -7.56 12.75 2.95
C GLU A 107 -7.92 14.21 2.64
N ALA A 108 -7.32 15.17 3.37
CA ALA A 108 -7.52 16.60 3.11
C ALA A 108 -7.03 17.01 1.71
N THR A 109 -5.90 16.46 1.26
CA THR A 109 -5.34 16.72 -0.08
C THR A 109 -6.27 16.20 -1.18
N ILE A 110 -6.84 15.00 -1.01
CA ILE A 110 -7.78 14.39 -1.96
C ILE A 110 -9.06 15.23 -2.03
N GLY A 111 -9.61 15.64 -0.88
CA GLY A 111 -10.81 16.49 -0.83
C GLY A 111 -10.61 17.84 -1.53
N ASN A 112 -9.47 18.51 -1.30
CA ASN A 112 -9.15 19.77 -1.96
C ASN A 112 -9.01 19.61 -3.48
N THR A 113 -8.38 18.53 -3.93
CA THR A 113 -8.20 18.23 -5.36
C THR A 113 -9.53 17.98 -6.05
N LEU A 114 -10.42 17.19 -5.42
CA LEU A 114 -11.76 16.92 -5.94
C LEU A 114 -12.60 18.20 -6.04
N ASN A 115 -12.56 19.06 -5.02
CA ASN A 115 -13.26 20.35 -5.02
C ASN A 115 -12.74 21.26 -6.14
N GLN A 116 -11.42 21.31 -6.37
CA GLN A 116 -10.85 22.07 -7.48
C GLN A 116 -11.32 21.53 -8.84
N TYR A 117 -11.37 20.21 -9.01
CA TYR A 117 -11.83 19.58 -10.25
C TYR A 117 -13.32 19.85 -10.52
N LEU A 118 -14.18 19.72 -9.52
CA LEU A 118 -15.60 20.04 -9.64
C LEU A 118 -15.83 21.53 -9.98
N ASN A 119 -15.06 22.43 -9.38
CA ASN A 119 -15.13 23.86 -9.70
C ASN A 119 -14.74 24.18 -11.15
N ILE A 120 -13.84 23.39 -11.77
CA ILE A 120 -13.49 23.52 -13.18
C ILE A 120 -14.63 23.00 -14.07
N LEU A 121 -15.24 21.87 -13.72
CA LEU A 121 -16.33 21.28 -14.49
C LEU A 121 -17.63 22.08 -14.45
N VAL A 122 -17.93 22.77 -13.34
CA VAL A 122 -19.16 23.58 -13.21
C VAL A 122 -19.02 24.96 -13.87
N LYS A 123 -17.79 25.42 -14.15
CA LYS A 123 -17.51 26.74 -14.78
C LYS A 123 -17.36 26.70 -16.29
N ASN A 124 -17.38 25.51 -16.91
CA ASN A 124 -17.36 25.30 -18.36
C ASN A 124 -18.70 24.74 -18.83
#